data_AF-A0A4Q2FG91-F1
#
_entry.id   AF-A0A4Q2FG91-F1
#
_cell.length_a   1.000
_cell.length_b   1.000
_cell.length_c   1.000
_cell.angle_alpha   90.00
_cell.angle_beta   90.00
_cell.angle_gamma   90.00
#
_symmetry.space_group_name_H-M   'P 1'
#
loop_
_entity.id
_entity.type
_entity.pdbx_description
1 polymer ?
#
loop_
_entity_poly.entity_id
_entity_poly.type
_entity_poly.pdbx_seq_one_letter_code
_entity_poly.pdbx_strand_id
1 'polypeptide(L)'
;FIIAISLVAVIYIGLVALVQADMKKLVAYSSIAHMGFVTLGFFIFNEIGVEGGIVQMISHGFISGAMFLCIGVLYDRVHSRQIADYGGVVNTMPKFAALSVFFAMANCGLPATSGFVGEFMVILGSVKFNFWIGLLAATALI
;
A
#
# COMPACT_ATOMS: atom_id res chain seq x y z
N PHE A 1 20.07 -11.71 0.34
CA PHE A 1 19.12 -12.25 -0.65
C PHE A 1 17.71 -11.71 -0.43
N ILE A 2 17.12 -11.90 0.75
CA ILE A 2 15.73 -11.53 1.03
C ILE A 2 15.49 -10.02 0.89
N ILE A 3 16.39 -9.18 1.40
CA ILE A 3 16.32 -7.71 1.24
C ILE A 3 16.22 -7.29 -0.23
N ALA A 4 16.95 -7.94 -1.12
CA ALA A 4 16.90 -7.63 -2.56
C ALA A 4 15.55 -8.01 -3.18
N ILE A 5 14.99 -9.16 -2.80
CA ILE A 5 13.65 -9.58 -3.23
C ILE A 5 12.59 -8.61 -2.70
N SER A 6 12.72 -8.17 -1.44
CA SER A 6 11.80 -7.19 -0.86
C SER A 6 11.86 -5.85 -1.60
N LEU A 7 13.04 -5.36 -1.96
CA LEU A 7 13.19 -4.15 -2.78
C LEU A 7 12.55 -4.30 -4.17
N VAL A 8 12.74 -5.46 -4.81
CA VAL A 8 12.06 -5.76 -6.08
C VAL A 8 10.54 -5.77 -5.87
N ALA A 9 10.03 -6.41 -4.82
CA ALA A 9 8.60 -6.42 -4.54
C ALA A 9 8.04 -5.00 -4.34
N VAL A 10 8.73 -4.17 -3.58
CA VAL A 10 8.32 -2.79 -3.30
C VAL A 10 8.30 -1.95 -4.60
N ILE A 11 9.38 -1.95 -5.37
CA ILE A 11 9.53 -1.07 -6.54
C ILE A 11 8.79 -1.64 -7.76
N TYR A 12 9.09 -2.87 -8.16
CA TYR A 12 8.55 -3.45 -9.39
C TYR A 12 7.04 -3.66 -9.28
N ILE A 13 6.55 -4.20 -8.15
CA ILE A 13 5.13 -4.47 -8.01
C ILE A 13 4.34 -3.19 -7.79
N GLY A 14 4.93 -2.18 -7.12
CA GLY A 14 4.38 -0.82 -7.08
C GLY A 14 4.15 -0.24 -8.47
N LEU A 15 5.14 -0.34 -9.37
CA LEU A 15 5.00 0.10 -10.76
C LEU A 15 3.96 -0.72 -11.54
N VAL A 16 3.92 -2.04 -11.33
CA VAL A 16 2.93 -2.92 -11.98
C VAL A 16 1.51 -2.59 -11.50
N ALA A 17 1.33 -2.15 -10.25
CA ALA A 17 0.03 -1.76 -9.70
C ALA A 17 -0.55 -0.54 -10.44
N LEU A 18 0.29 0.42 -10.88
CA LEU A 18 -0.15 1.62 -11.60
C LEU A 18 -0.77 1.32 -12.98
N VAL A 19 -0.37 0.23 -13.62
CA VAL A 19 -0.84 -0.15 -14.96
C VAL A 19 -2.09 -1.05 -14.90
N GLN A 20 -2.54 -1.43 -13.70
CA GLN A 20 -3.71 -2.30 -13.57
C GLN A 20 -5.00 -1.56 -13.92
N ALA A 21 -5.74 -2.07 -14.90
CA ALA A 21 -7.07 -1.55 -15.28
C ALA A 21 -8.21 -2.11 -14.40
N ASP A 22 -7.96 -3.19 -13.65
CA ASP A 22 -8.95 -3.84 -12.79
C ASP A 22 -8.76 -3.41 -11.33
N MET A 23 -9.84 -2.94 -10.69
CA MET A 23 -9.83 -2.43 -9.31
C MET A 23 -9.38 -3.49 -8.30
N LYS A 24 -9.83 -4.75 -8.42
CA LYS A 24 -9.43 -5.80 -7.49
C LYS A 24 -7.96 -6.16 -7.66
N LYS A 25 -7.47 -6.19 -8.90
CA LYS A 25 -6.05 -6.43 -9.17
C LYS A 25 -5.18 -5.31 -8.66
N LEU A 26 -5.58 -4.05 -8.85
CA LEU A 26 -4.86 -2.88 -8.36
C LEU A 26 -4.61 -2.99 -6.85
N VAL A 27 -5.67 -3.25 -6.07
CA VAL A 27 -5.54 -3.40 -4.61
C VAL A 27 -4.67 -4.60 -4.25
N ALA A 28 -4.86 -5.75 -4.91
CA ALA A 28 -4.05 -6.94 -4.65
C ALA A 28 -2.55 -6.72 -4.91
N TYR A 29 -2.19 -6.08 -6.03
CA TYR A 29 -0.78 -5.79 -6.33
C TYR A 29 -0.19 -4.75 -5.38
N SER A 30 -0.97 -3.72 -4.99
CA SER A 30 -0.52 -2.76 -3.97
C SER A 30 -0.24 -3.44 -2.62
N SER A 31 -1.05 -4.42 -2.21
CA SER A 31 -0.82 -5.20 -1.00
C SER A 31 0.51 -5.94 -1.01
N ILE A 32 0.94 -6.45 -2.17
CA ILE A 32 2.23 -7.14 -2.28
C ILE A 32 3.39 -6.14 -2.08
N ALA A 33 3.27 -4.91 -2.60
CA ALA A 33 4.26 -3.87 -2.37
C ALA A 33 4.37 -3.49 -0.87
N HIS A 34 3.23 -3.31 -0.18
CA HIS A 34 3.20 -3.05 1.27
C HIS A 34 3.81 -4.19 2.09
N MET A 35 3.55 -5.45 1.74
CA MET A 35 4.19 -6.61 2.38
C MET A 35 5.69 -6.70 2.06
N GLY A 36 6.12 -6.14 0.94
CA GLY A 36 7.52 -5.91 0.62
C GLY A 36 8.22 -5.07 1.70
N PHE A 37 7.60 -3.99 2.19
CA PHE A 37 8.12 -3.22 3.32
C PHE A 37 8.18 -4.03 4.61
N VAL A 38 7.17 -4.83 4.90
CA VAL A 38 7.14 -5.68 6.11
C VAL A 38 8.31 -6.67 6.12
N THR A 39 8.53 -7.38 5.00
CA THR A 39 9.66 -8.30 4.89
C THR A 39 11.00 -7.59 4.97
N LEU A 40 11.13 -6.43 4.32
CA LEU A 40 12.34 -5.61 4.40
C LEU A 40 12.64 -5.16 5.83
N GLY A 41 11.62 -4.72 6.58
CA GLY A 41 11.74 -4.32 7.99
C GLY A 41 12.24 -5.44 8.91
N PHE A 42 11.72 -6.66 8.75
CA PHE A 42 12.17 -7.82 9.55
C PHE A 42 13.59 -8.26 9.21
N PHE A 43 13.96 -8.31 7.93
CA PHE A 43 15.25 -8.87 7.48
C PHE A 43 16.43 -7.90 7.60
N ILE A 44 16.19 -6.65 7.97
CA ILE A 44 17.23 -5.68 8.31
C ILE A 44 17.71 -5.82 9.77
N PHE A 45 16.99 -6.59 10.60
CA PHE A 45 17.32 -6.88 12.01
C PHE A 45 17.62 -5.62 12.83
N ASN A 46 16.89 -4.55 12.56
CA ASN A 46 16.95 -3.29 13.28
C ASN A 46 15.66 -3.12 14.08
N GLU A 47 15.75 -2.69 15.33
CA GLU A 47 14.61 -2.48 16.24
C GLU A 47 13.52 -1.63 15.58
N ILE A 48 13.91 -0.50 14.97
CA ILE A 48 12.98 0.41 14.28
C ILE A 48 12.34 -0.25 13.04
N GLY A 49 13.10 -1.08 12.32
CA GLY A 49 12.60 -1.77 11.13
C GLY A 49 11.59 -2.86 11.48
N VAL A 50 11.83 -3.58 12.58
CA VAL A 50 10.93 -4.62 13.09
C VAL A 50 9.64 -4.01 13.62
N GLU A 51 9.73 -2.95 14.42
CA GLU A 51 8.56 -2.20 14.91
C GLU A 51 7.74 -1.64 13.75
N GLY A 52 8.40 -0.99 12.77
CA GLY A 52 7.75 -0.48 11.57
C GLY A 52 7.05 -1.57 10.75
N GLY A 53 7.69 -2.73 10.61
CA GLY A 53 7.11 -3.89 9.92
C GLY A 53 5.84 -4.41 10.61
N ILE A 54 5.82 -4.45 11.95
CA ILE A 54 4.64 -4.85 12.73
C ILE A 54 3.51 -3.82 12.56
N VAL A 55 3.82 -2.53 12.70
CA VAL A 55 2.84 -1.44 12.52
C VAL A 55 2.25 -1.48 11.11
N GLN A 56 3.09 -1.72 10.09
CA GLN A 56 2.66 -1.80 8.70
C GLN A 56 1.76 -3.01 8.45
N MET A 57 2.10 -4.17 9.00
CA MET A 57 1.29 -5.39 8.87
C MET A 57 -0.12 -5.21 9.44
N ILE A 58 -0.22 -4.63 10.64
CA ILE A 58 -1.52 -4.36 11.28
C ILE A 58 -2.29 -3.32 10.48
N SER A 59 -1.65 -2.19 10.15
CA SER A 59 -2.27 -1.10 9.40
C SER A 59 -2.80 -1.55 8.04
N HIS A 60 -1.98 -2.27 7.27
CA HIS A 60 -2.36 -2.77 5.97
C HIS A 60 -3.51 -3.77 6.06
N GLY A 61 -3.57 -4.61 7.10
CA GLY A 61 -4.69 -5.53 7.32
C GLY A 61 -6.04 -4.79 7.42
N PHE A 62 -6.09 -3.68 8.15
CA PHE A 62 -7.30 -2.84 8.24
C PHE A 62 -7.60 -2.11 6.92
N ILE A 63 -6.59 -1.49 6.31
CA ILE A 63 -6.77 -0.68 5.09
C ILE A 63 -7.19 -1.55 3.91
N SER A 64 -6.50 -2.67 3.68
CA SER A 64 -6.84 -3.60 2.60
C SER A 64 -8.23 -4.19 2.74
N GLY A 65 -8.62 -4.60 3.96
CA GLY A 65 -9.97 -5.07 4.26
C GLY A 65 -11.04 -4.03 3.92
N ALA A 66 -10.81 -2.77 4.32
CA ALA A 66 -11.72 -1.67 4.01
C ALA A 66 -11.80 -1.38 2.50
N MET A 67 -10.68 -1.41 1.78
CA MET A 67 -10.64 -1.22 0.32
C MET A 67 -11.36 -2.34 -0.42
N PHE A 68 -11.15 -3.61 -0.04
CA PHE A 68 -11.87 -4.74 -0.64
C PHE A 68 -13.37 -4.68 -0.39
N LEU A 69 -13.79 -4.22 0.79
CA LEU A 69 -15.21 -3.96 1.08
C LEU A 69 -15.77 -2.87 0.17
N CYS A 70 -15.06 -1.74 0.03
CA CYS A 70 -15.48 -0.65 -0.86
C CYS A 70 -15.63 -1.14 -2.31
N ILE A 71 -14.65 -1.90 -2.81
CA ILE A 71 -14.72 -2.48 -4.16
C ILE A 71 -15.86 -3.49 -4.27
N GLY A 72 -16.15 -4.27 -3.22
CA GLY A 72 -17.28 -5.19 -3.17
C GLY A 72 -18.62 -4.47 -3.37
N VAL A 73 -18.84 -3.35 -2.66
CA VAL A 73 -20.05 -2.53 -2.80
C VAL A 73 -20.17 -1.93 -4.21
N LEU A 74 -19.07 -1.44 -4.78
CA LEU A 74 -19.07 -0.90 -6.14
C LEU A 74 -19.32 -1.98 -7.19
N TYR A 75 -18.74 -3.16 -7.02
CA TYR A 75 -18.95 -4.31 -7.89
C TYR A 75 -20.40 -4.79 -7.87
N ASP A 76 -21.06 -4.78 -6.72
CA ASP A 76 -22.48 -5.15 -6.61
C ASP A 76 -23.40 -4.17 -7.34
N ARG A 77 -23.02 -2.89 -7.44
CA ARG A 77 -23.81 -1.85 -8.11
C ARG A 77 -23.59 -1.76 -9.61
N VAL A 78 -22.35 -1.91 -10.06
CA VAL A 78 -21.95 -1.66 -11.46
C VAL A 78 -21.71 -2.97 -12.22
N HIS A 79 -21.47 -4.09 -11.51
CA HIS A 79 -21.10 -5.40 -12.06
C HIS A 79 -19.89 -5.40 -13.02
N SER A 80 -19.14 -4.30 -13.08
CA SER A 80 -17.84 -4.21 -13.74
C SER A 80 -16.71 -4.30 -12.71
N ARG A 81 -15.49 -4.56 -13.17
CA ARG A 81 -14.24 -4.47 -12.41
C ARG A 81 -13.28 -3.42 -12.95
N GLN A 82 -13.61 -2.82 -14.10
CA GLN A 82 -12.75 -1.86 -14.78
C GLN A 82 -12.81 -0.51 -14.09
N ILE A 83 -11.65 0.11 -13.87
CA ILE A 83 -11.53 1.44 -13.24
C ILE A 83 -12.33 2.49 -14.01
N ALA A 84 -12.32 2.40 -15.35
CA ALA A 84 -12.98 3.35 -16.25
C ALA A 84 -14.51 3.41 -16.04
N ASP A 85 -15.13 2.31 -15.61
CA ASP A 85 -16.59 2.22 -15.46
C ASP A 85 -17.10 2.84 -14.16
N TYR A 86 -16.20 3.20 -13.24
CA TYR A 86 -16.53 3.82 -11.95
C TYR A 86 -16.46 5.36 -11.99
N GLY A 87 -16.43 5.96 -13.18
CA GLY A 87 -16.49 7.41 -13.35
C GLY A 87 -17.79 7.99 -12.77
N GLY A 88 -17.69 9.10 -12.03
CA GLY A 88 -18.86 9.84 -11.54
C GLY A 88 -19.53 9.31 -10.26
N VAL A 89 -18.95 8.30 -9.59
CA VAL A 89 -19.46 7.75 -8.31
C VAL A 89 -19.64 8.84 -7.24
N VAL A 90 -18.82 9.89 -7.26
CA VAL A 90 -18.93 11.03 -6.32
C VAL A 90 -20.27 11.76 -6.42
N ASN A 91 -20.88 11.81 -7.61
CA ASN A 91 -22.15 12.50 -7.84
C ASN A 91 -23.33 11.71 -7.27
N THR A 92 -23.28 10.37 -7.38
CA THR A 92 -24.37 9.49 -6.92
C THR A 92 -24.21 9.08 -5.46
N MET A 93 -22.97 8.91 -4.98
CA MET A 93 -22.66 8.44 -3.64
C MET A 93 -21.51 9.22 -2.99
N PRO A 94 -21.67 10.53 -2.71
CA PRO A 94 -20.57 11.40 -2.26
C PRO A 94 -19.93 10.96 -0.94
N LYS A 95 -20.72 10.51 0.04
CA LYS A 95 -20.20 10.03 1.34
C LYS A 95 -19.36 8.78 1.20
N PHE A 96 -19.78 7.86 0.32
CA PHE A 96 -19.05 6.62 0.06
C PHE A 96 -17.79 6.88 -0.76
N ALA A 97 -17.87 7.76 -1.76
CA ALA A 97 -16.72 8.19 -2.54
C ALA A 97 -15.64 8.80 -1.62
N ALA A 98 -16.02 9.69 -0.70
CA ALA A 98 -15.10 10.27 0.28
C ALA A 98 -14.42 9.19 1.16
N LEU A 99 -15.18 8.20 1.63
CA LEU A 99 -14.64 7.08 2.41
C LEU A 99 -13.68 6.20 1.58
N SER A 100 -14.04 5.89 0.33
CA SER A 100 -13.20 5.10 -0.56
C SER A 100 -11.87 5.81 -0.90
N VAL A 101 -11.92 7.13 -1.08
CA VAL A 101 -10.74 7.97 -1.29
C VAL A 101 -9.90 8.03 -0.01
N PHE A 102 -10.52 8.16 1.17
CA PHE A 102 -9.80 8.14 2.43
C PHE A 102 -9.00 6.85 2.62
N PHE A 103 -9.58 5.67 2.37
CA PHE A 103 -8.85 4.41 2.45
C PHE A 103 -7.81 4.26 1.35
N ALA A 104 -8.06 4.76 0.13
CA ALA A 104 -7.05 4.78 -0.93
C ALA A 104 -5.85 5.67 -0.57
N MET A 105 -6.08 6.82 0.04
CA MET A 105 -5.02 7.71 0.53
C MET A 105 -4.25 7.09 1.70
N ALA A 106 -4.95 6.39 2.60
CA ALA A 106 -4.30 5.63 3.68
C ALA A 106 -3.42 4.49 3.13
N ASN A 107 -3.84 3.84 2.05
CA ASN A 107 -3.03 2.82 1.37
C ASN A 107 -1.81 3.43 0.68
N CYS A 108 -1.91 4.65 0.14
CA CYS A 108 -0.77 5.35 -0.48
C CYS A 108 0.28 5.87 0.53
N GLY A 109 0.09 5.63 1.83
CA GLY A 109 1.03 6.14 2.84
C GLY A 109 0.92 7.66 3.03
N LEU A 110 -0.28 8.25 2.93
CA LEU A 110 -0.46 9.68 3.21
C LEU A 110 0.00 10.02 4.64
N PRO A 111 0.75 11.12 4.86
CA PRO A 111 1.05 11.61 6.20
C PRO A 111 -0.24 11.74 7.04
N ALA A 112 -0.16 11.38 8.32
CA ALA A 112 -1.29 11.23 9.26
C ALA A 112 -2.12 9.93 9.12
N THR A 113 -1.75 8.99 8.24
CA THR A 113 -2.37 7.66 8.18
C THR A 113 -1.45 6.60 8.80
N SER A 114 -2.03 5.48 9.24
CA SER A 114 -1.28 4.44 9.94
C SER A 114 -0.31 3.68 9.01
N GLY A 115 -0.62 3.60 7.71
CA GLY A 115 0.27 3.04 6.69
C GLY A 115 1.57 3.84 6.56
N PHE A 116 1.49 5.17 6.59
CA PHE A 116 2.69 6.02 6.56
C PHE A 116 3.64 5.74 7.73
N VAL A 117 3.11 5.58 8.94
CA VAL A 117 3.93 5.37 10.14
C VAL A 117 4.75 4.09 10.03
N GLY A 118 4.14 2.99 9.57
CA GLY A 118 4.83 1.72 9.41
C GLY A 118 5.93 1.76 8.35
N GLU A 119 5.60 2.26 7.15
CA GLU A 119 6.56 2.35 6.04
C GLU A 119 7.71 3.31 6.33
N PHE A 120 7.40 4.46 6.94
CA PHE A 120 8.41 5.45 7.29
C PHE A 120 9.41 4.92 8.32
N MET A 121 8.93 4.19 9.34
CA MET A 121 9.81 3.50 10.30
C MET A 121 10.71 2.47 9.62
N VAL A 122 10.16 1.66 8.70
CA VAL A 122 10.95 0.70 7.92
C VAL A 122 12.03 1.41 7.08
N ILE A 123 11.69 2.51 6.41
CA ILE A 123 12.65 3.30 5.61
C ILE A 123 13.75 3.86 6.51
N LEU A 124 13.42 4.43 7.67
CA LEU A 124 14.41 4.92 8.63
C LEU A 124 15.32 3.79 9.13
N GLY A 125 14.75 2.62 9.45
CA GLY A 125 15.50 1.43 9.82
C GLY A 125 16.46 0.96 8.72
N SER A 126 16.05 1.14 7.46
CA SER A 126 16.81 0.79 6.27
C SER A 126 17.95 1.76 5.99
N VAL A 127 17.72 3.06 6.14
CA VAL A 127 18.77 4.07 6.02
C VAL A 127 19.87 3.85 7.06
N LYS A 128 19.51 3.47 8.29
CA LYS A 128 20.47 3.12 9.34
C LYS A 128 21.30 1.87 9.01
N PHE A 129 20.73 0.91 8.29
CA PHE A 129 21.44 -0.29 7.86
C PHE A 129 22.34 -0.03 6.65
N ASN A 130 21.78 0.58 5.61
CA ASN A 130 22.52 0.97 4.41
C ASN A 130 21.76 2.08 3.67
N PHE A 131 22.43 3.21 3.47
CA PHE A 131 21.86 4.38 2.79
C PHE A 131 21.24 4.05 1.43
N TRP A 132 21.88 3.21 0.62
CA TRP A 132 21.39 2.86 -0.72
C TRP A 132 20.10 2.04 -0.68
N ILE A 133 19.98 1.12 0.29
CA ILE A 133 18.77 0.32 0.49
C ILE A 133 17.63 1.21 0.98
N GLY A 134 17.92 2.11 1.92
CA GLY A 134 16.96 3.09 2.40
C GLY A 134 16.47 4.04 1.29
N LEU A 135 17.37 4.48 0.41
CA LEU A 135 17.04 5.35 -0.72
C LEU A 135 16.14 4.63 -1.74
N LEU A 136 16.44 3.37 -2.07
CA LEU A 136 15.60 2.56 -2.95
C LEU A 136 14.22 2.29 -2.33
N ALA A 137 14.15 2.00 -1.02
CA ALA A 137 12.88 1.84 -0.33
C ALA A 137 12.06 3.14 -0.32
N ALA A 138 12.72 4.29 -0.12
CA ALA A 138 12.07 5.59 -0.10
C ALA A 138 11.46 5.99 -1.46
N THR A 139 12.03 5.54 -2.58
CA THR A 139 11.44 5.83 -3.91
C THR A 139 10.06 5.24 -4.13
N ALA A 140 9.66 4.23 -3.36
CA ALA A 140 8.34 3.63 -3.49
C ALA A 140 7.27 4.27 -2.61
N LEU A 141 7.66 5.15 -1.69
CA LEU A 141 6.72 5.95 -0.88
C LEU A 141 6.31 7.26 -1.60
N ILE A 142 6.98 7.61 -2.72
CA ILE A 142 6.76 8.81 -3.55
C ILE A 142 5.97 8.42 -4.80
#